data_AF-A0A7J3NRH1-F1
#
_entry.id   AF-A0A7J3NRH1-F1
#
_cell.length_a   1.000
_cell.length_b   1.000
_cell.length_c   1.000
_cell.angle_alpha   90.00
_cell.angle_beta   90.00
_cell.angle_gamma   90.00
#
_symmetry.space_group_name_H-M   'P 1'
#
loop_
_entity.id
_entity.type
_entity.pdbx_description
1 polymer ?
#
loop_
_entity_poly.entity_id
_entity_poly.type
_entity_poly.pdbx_seq_one_letter_code
_entity_poly.pdbx_strand_id
1 'polypeptide(L)'
;MALEPLHGDKLRERVILLKRFLPHLEWNWPNEVKSKVNEQVFGGGLPLDRPISIEELAKTVTDAQLELMIQLSPLKDYYSFRGKYYTVRRGGIFDCVSSWEEVKIGVRQILKVHGKKGYALLKALVEVTEAHFEAIAARTSEIYGERLYPSCLIAELREKWDLAWEVGSKQYPRWAMPEEVKPAVIEVLSEFEAKPVPKLSTKQAEREFLEVIRMEEDFQSYLKELVKNRLEETVRFGKEMSPSYIIDYLQSLFGPVIFFDHLLSIAQQYSICDAEVVSKAGFRAANTGFNLALFGEPGTGKTFAVKDMILGNENLGVPPHGLPGINRYCGGMTPAMFIAIGEAYVGRRFNFIITEFNDWFKYRGMVEPLKLAMEKGTIRYETKSYTVGPYNFTSFFSVNYNTKVYERGYEVTVRDPNFNAIEERMLCRLHRLTKEKYRELSRSQR
;
A
#
# COMPACT_ATOMS: atom_id res chain seq x y z
N MET A 1 46.99 -19.19 4.80
CA MET A 1 45.55 -18.97 5.11
C MET A 1 44.75 -19.72 4.08
N ALA A 2 43.99 -20.73 4.50
CA ALA A 2 43.21 -21.56 3.59
C ALA A 2 42.08 -20.73 2.95
N LEU A 3 41.98 -20.77 1.62
CA LEU A 3 40.88 -20.18 0.85
C LEU A 3 39.60 -20.95 1.20
N GLU A 4 38.66 -20.32 1.91
CA GLU A 4 37.30 -20.85 2.01
C GLU A 4 36.65 -20.81 0.62
N PRO A 5 36.06 -21.92 0.13
CA PRO A 5 35.42 -21.93 -1.17
C PRO A 5 34.17 -21.03 -1.16
N LEU A 6 34.21 -19.95 -1.95
CA LEU A 6 33.05 -19.07 -2.15
C LEU A 6 31.87 -19.88 -2.73
N HIS A 7 30.75 -19.89 -2.02
CA HIS A 7 29.52 -20.53 -2.48
C HIS A 7 28.63 -19.57 -3.29
N GLY A 8 28.08 -20.10 -4.39
CA GLY A 8 26.91 -19.62 -5.14
C GLY A 8 26.88 -18.13 -5.48
N ASP A 9 26.09 -17.36 -4.73
CA ASP A 9 25.71 -15.99 -5.07
C ASP A 9 26.88 -14.99 -4.97
N LYS A 10 27.76 -15.14 -3.97
CA LYS A 10 28.92 -14.23 -3.80
C LYS A 10 29.92 -14.41 -4.95
N LEU A 11 30.07 -15.63 -5.47
CA LEU A 11 30.89 -15.91 -6.64
C LEU A 11 30.25 -15.33 -7.92
N ARG A 12 28.93 -15.47 -8.08
CA ARG A 12 28.20 -14.90 -9.23
C ARG A 12 28.33 -13.38 -9.28
N GLU A 13 28.17 -12.68 -8.17
CA GLU A 13 28.37 -11.23 -8.10
C GLU A 13 29.80 -10.83 -8.48
N ARG A 14 30.79 -11.57 -7.97
CA ARG A 14 32.20 -11.33 -8.30
C ARG A 14 32.48 -11.49 -9.79
N VAL A 15 31.90 -12.49 -10.44
CA VAL A 15 32.01 -12.68 -11.90
C VAL A 15 31.41 -11.48 -12.65
N ILE A 16 30.22 -11.03 -12.27
CA ILE A 16 29.56 -9.87 -12.91
C ILE A 16 30.41 -8.61 -12.72
N LEU A 17 30.93 -8.40 -11.51
CA LEU A 17 31.78 -7.25 -11.18
C LEU A 17 33.08 -7.27 -12.00
N LEU A 18 33.76 -8.40 -12.12
CA LEU A 18 34.96 -8.53 -12.94
C LEU A 18 34.67 -8.34 -14.44
N LYS A 19 33.58 -8.93 -14.98
CA LYS A 19 33.18 -8.72 -16.38
C LYS A 19 32.86 -7.25 -16.67
N ARG A 20 32.30 -6.53 -15.69
CA ARG A 20 31.94 -5.12 -15.85
C ARG A 20 33.14 -4.18 -15.83
N PHE A 21 34.03 -4.33 -14.86
CA PHE A 21 35.16 -3.40 -14.69
C PHE A 21 36.42 -3.85 -15.43
N LEU A 22 36.58 -5.13 -15.71
CA LEU A 22 37.81 -5.68 -16.31
C LEU A 22 37.53 -6.60 -17.51
N PRO A 23 36.69 -6.18 -18.50
CA PRO A 23 36.45 -6.98 -19.70
C PRO A 23 37.73 -7.22 -20.52
N HIS A 24 38.73 -6.34 -20.36
CA HIS A 24 40.04 -6.40 -21.01
C HIS A 24 40.85 -7.67 -20.68
N LEU A 25 40.53 -8.37 -19.58
CA LEU A 25 41.26 -9.59 -19.19
C LEU A 25 40.97 -10.77 -20.13
N GLU A 26 39.77 -10.79 -20.73
CA GLU A 26 39.34 -11.84 -21.69
C GLU A 26 39.84 -11.57 -23.11
N TRP A 27 40.57 -10.49 -23.36
CA TRP A 27 41.08 -10.18 -24.69
C TRP A 27 42.29 -11.05 -25.05
N ASN A 28 42.37 -11.37 -26.34
CA ASN A 28 43.39 -12.27 -26.91
C ASN A 28 44.76 -11.61 -27.13
N TRP A 29 44.89 -10.30 -26.89
CA TRP A 29 46.15 -9.58 -27.05
C TRP A 29 46.57 -8.89 -25.75
N PRO A 30 47.89 -8.66 -25.55
CA PRO A 30 48.39 -7.93 -24.39
C PRO A 30 47.80 -6.52 -24.34
N ASN A 31 47.38 -6.09 -23.15
CA ASN A 31 46.92 -4.74 -22.92
C ASN A 31 47.48 -4.19 -21.59
N GLU A 32 47.47 -2.87 -21.46
CA GLU A 32 48.04 -2.16 -20.32
C GLU A 32 47.36 -2.55 -19.00
N VAL A 33 46.04 -2.75 -19.02
CA VAL A 33 45.25 -3.16 -17.84
C VAL A 33 45.68 -4.55 -17.37
N LYS A 34 45.82 -5.51 -18.29
CA LYS A 34 46.25 -6.88 -18.00
C LYS A 34 47.67 -6.92 -17.45
N SER A 35 48.56 -6.07 -17.98
CA SER A 35 49.94 -5.94 -17.51
C SER A 35 50.00 -5.38 -16.09
N LYS A 36 49.25 -4.30 -15.82
CA LYS A 36 49.14 -3.69 -14.48
C LYS A 36 48.54 -4.65 -13.45
N VAL A 37 47.46 -5.34 -13.81
CA VAL A 37 46.82 -6.34 -12.93
C VAL A 37 47.79 -7.49 -12.66
N ASN A 38 48.48 -8.00 -13.67
CA ASN A 38 49.44 -9.09 -13.50
C ASN A 38 50.59 -8.69 -12.55
N GLU A 39 51.19 -7.53 -12.78
CA GLU A 39 52.33 -7.06 -11.99
C GLU A 39 51.93 -6.68 -10.55
N GLN A 40 50.88 -5.88 -10.39
CA GLN A 40 50.54 -5.28 -9.11
C GLN A 40 49.66 -6.17 -8.21
N VAL A 41 48.87 -7.08 -8.79
CA VAL A 41 47.91 -7.92 -8.03
C VAL A 41 48.39 -9.37 -7.90
N PHE A 42 49.10 -9.87 -8.92
CA PHE A 42 49.53 -11.28 -8.98
C PHE A 42 51.04 -11.47 -9.06
N GLY A 43 51.84 -10.41 -8.97
CA GLY A 43 53.30 -10.48 -8.97
C GLY A 43 53.91 -11.13 -10.22
N GLY A 44 53.23 -11.04 -11.38
CA GLY A 44 53.69 -11.61 -12.65
C GLY A 44 53.19 -13.04 -12.95
N GLY A 45 52.33 -13.62 -12.10
CA GLY A 45 51.86 -15.01 -12.23
C GLY A 45 50.77 -15.29 -13.28
N LEU A 46 50.23 -14.27 -13.97
CA LEU A 46 49.17 -14.44 -14.98
C LEU A 46 49.72 -14.46 -16.42
N PRO A 47 49.10 -15.24 -17.32
CA PRO A 47 49.46 -15.26 -18.73
C PRO A 47 49.01 -13.97 -19.43
N LEU A 48 49.95 -13.26 -20.05
CA LEU A 48 49.68 -12.01 -20.78
C LEU A 48 49.28 -12.25 -22.24
N ASP A 49 49.70 -13.37 -22.80
CA ASP A 49 49.57 -13.79 -24.20
C ASP A 49 48.27 -14.56 -24.51
N ARG A 50 47.49 -14.93 -23.48
CA ARG A 50 46.25 -15.71 -23.61
C ARG A 50 45.09 -15.06 -22.86
N PRO A 51 43.83 -15.24 -23.31
CA PRO A 51 42.67 -14.74 -22.57
C PRO A 51 42.59 -15.38 -21.19
N ILE A 52 42.30 -14.59 -20.17
CA ILE A 52 42.13 -15.07 -18.80
C ILE A 52 40.63 -15.28 -18.58
N SER A 53 40.24 -16.51 -18.20
CA SER A 53 38.84 -16.79 -17.86
C SER A 53 38.45 -16.04 -16.58
N ILE A 54 37.53 -15.08 -16.69
CA ILE A 54 37.04 -14.31 -15.53
C ILE A 54 36.35 -15.23 -14.52
N GLU A 55 35.70 -16.29 -14.98
CA GLU A 55 34.99 -17.25 -14.14
C GLU A 55 35.94 -18.10 -13.28
N GLU A 56 37.11 -18.44 -13.82
CA GLU A 56 38.16 -19.13 -13.07
C GLU A 56 38.88 -18.17 -12.12
N LEU A 57 39.18 -16.96 -12.59
CA LEU A 57 39.81 -15.91 -11.80
C LEU A 57 38.95 -15.52 -10.59
N ALA A 58 37.63 -15.43 -10.75
CA ALA A 58 36.72 -15.10 -9.67
C ALA A 58 36.78 -16.11 -8.51
N LYS A 59 37.15 -17.38 -8.76
CA LYS A 59 37.25 -18.41 -7.72
C LYS A 59 38.52 -18.28 -6.86
N THR A 60 39.59 -17.70 -7.43
CA THR A 60 40.92 -17.66 -6.80
C THR A 60 41.24 -16.30 -6.17
N VAL A 61 40.60 -15.23 -6.64
CA VAL A 61 40.83 -13.85 -6.18
C VAL A 61 40.28 -13.61 -4.77
N THR A 62 41.07 -12.93 -3.94
CA THR A 62 40.65 -12.46 -2.61
C THR A 62 39.93 -11.10 -2.70
N ASP A 63 39.16 -10.74 -1.68
CA ASP A 63 38.43 -9.46 -1.66
C ASP A 63 39.39 -8.24 -1.70
N ALA A 64 40.58 -8.32 -1.09
CA ALA A 64 41.60 -7.29 -1.17
C ALA A 64 42.25 -7.16 -2.57
N GLN A 65 42.48 -8.28 -3.24
CA GLN A 65 42.94 -8.27 -4.64
C GLN A 65 41.86 -7.69 -5.57
N LEU A 66 40.58 -7.97 -5.30
CA LEU A 66 39.46 -7.45 -6.06
C LEU A 66 39.38 -5.92 -5.96
N GLU A 67 39.58 -5.35 -4.78
CA GLU A 67 39.65 -3.90 -4.57
C GLU A 67 40.75 -3.25 -5.44
N LEU A 68 41.97 -3.80 -5.39
CA LEU A 68 43.09 -3.31 -6.20
C LEU A 68 42.80 -3.42 -7.71
N MET A 69 42.21 -4.53 -8.13
CA MET A 69 41.78 -4.76 -9.52
C MET A 69 40.78 -3.71 -10.00
N ILE A 70 39.82 -3.31 -9.16
CA ILE A 70 38.84 -2.27 -9.49
C ILE A 70 39.48 -0.89 -9.59
N GLN A 71 40.44 -0.58 -8.70
CA GLN A 71 41.19 0.68 -8.76
C GLN A 71 42.02 0.84 -10.04
N LEU A 72 42.50 -0.26 -10.60
CA LEU A 72 43.27 -0.30 -11.85
C LEU A 72 42.38 -0.30 -13.10
N SER A 73 41.06 -0.44 -12.95
CA SER A 73 40.13 -0.42 -14.07
C SER A 73 40.02 0.98 -14.68
N PRO A 74 40.12 1.13 -16.01
CA PRO A 74 39.81 2.39 -16.69
C PRO A 74 38.30 2.71 -16.67
N LEU A 75 37.46 1.75 -16.27
CA LEU A 75 36.00 1.87 -16.27
C LEU A 75 35.43 2.30 -14.91
N LYS A 76 36.28 2.53 -13.91
CA LYS A 76 35.89 2.83 -12.52
C LYS A 76 35.08 4.12 -12.34
N ASP A 77 35.21 5.06 -13.29
CA ASP A 77 34.48 6.33 -13.27
C ASP A 77 33.14 6.26 -14.02
N TYR A 78 32.96 5.23 -14.85
CA TYR A 78 31.81 5.09 -15.75
C TYR A 78 30.72 4.17 -15.18
N TYR A 79 31.10 3.13 -14.45
CA TYR A 79 30.16 2.15 -13.91
C TYR A 79 30.06 2.18 -12.40
N SER A 80 28.89 1.78 -11.93
CA SER A 80 28.59 1.43 -10.54
C SER A 80 28.28 -0.07 -10.44
N PHE A 81 28.31 -0.60 -9.22
CA PHE A 81 27.86 -1.96 -8.93
C PHE A 81 27.18 -1.98 -7.56
N ARG A 82 25.96 -2.50 -7.49
CA ARG A 82 25.15 -2.51 -6.25
C ARG A 82 24.62 -3.89 -5.94
N GLY A 83 25.51 -4.76 -5.49
CA GLY A 83 25.21 -6.14 -5.15
C GLY A 83 24.79 -6.34 -3.69
N LYS A 84 24.55 -7.61 -3.34
CA LYS A 84 24.27 -8.08 -2.00
C LYS A 84 25.54 -8.11 -1.15
N TYR A 85 26.68 -8.43 -1.75
CA TYR A 85 27.96 -8.61 -1.04
C TYR A 85 28.99 -7.53 -1.38
N TYR A 86 28.91 -6.94 -2.59
CA TYR A 86 29.87 -5.93 -3.04
C TYR A 86 29.15 -4.67 -3.52
N THR A 87 29.75 -3.53 -3.22
CA THR A 87 29.32 -2.22 -3.68
C THR A 87 30.49 -1.49 -4.32
N VAL A 88 30.30 -0.98 -5.54
CA VAL A 88 31.25 -0.09 -6.21
C VAL A 88 30.55 1.21 -6.56
N ARG A 89 31.01 2.31 -5.96
CA ARG A 89 30.54 3.66 -6.29
C ARG A 89 31.44 4.25 -7.39
N ARG A 90 30.92 5.24 -8.13
CA ARG A 90 31.70 5.96 -9.14
C ARG A 90 32.97 6.53 -8.53
N GLY A 91 34.09 6.42 -9.22
CA GLY A 91 35.42 6.73 -8.70
C GLY A 91 36.18 5.51 -8.18
N GLY A 92 35.61 4.31 -8.30
CA GLY A 92 36.27 3.05 -7.93
C GLY A 92 36.27 2.73 -6.43
N ILE A 93 35.45 3.42 -5.63
CA ILE A 93 35.31 3.12 -4.20
C ILE A 93 34.63 1.77 -4.05
N PHE A 94 35.36 0.79 -3.53
CA PHE A 94 34.92 -0.60 -3.39
C PHE A 94 34.70 -0.94 -1.92
N ASP A 95 33.50 -1.39 -1.58
CA ASP A 95 33.11 -1.79 -0.25
C ASP A 95 32.52 -3.21 -0.27
N CYS A 96 32.95 -4.07 0.66
CA CYS A 96 32.36 -5.40 0.89
C CYS A 96 31.08 -5.31 1.72
N VAL A 97 30.13 -4.46 1.30
CA VAL A 97 28.88 -4.18 1.99
C VAL A 97 27.70 -4.31 1.03
N SER A 98 26.54 -4.69 1.56
CA SER A 98 25.30 -4.80 0.79
C SER A 98 24.74 -3.43 0.43
N SER A 99 24.39 -3.23 -0.85
CA SER A 99 23.63 -2.07 -1.33
C SER A 99 22.15 -2.38 -1.56
N TRP A 100 21.70 -3.60 -1.26
CA TRP A 100 20.34 -4.02 -1.57
C TRP A 100 19.28 -3.21 -0.84
N GLU A 101 19.49 -2.85 0.43
CA GLU A 101 18.51 -2.03 1.15
C GLU A 101 18.36 -0.62 0.54
N GLU A 102 19.46 0.00 0.07
CA GLU A 102 19.40 1.27 -0.66
C GLU A 102 18.59 1.13 -1.96
N VAL A 103 18.81 0.04 -2.71
CA VAL A 103 18.03 -0.29 -3.92
C VAL A 103 16.55 -0.46 -3.56
N LYS A 104 16.23 -1.27 -2.54
CA LYS A 104 14.84 -1.53 -2.14
C LYS A 104 14.12 -0.26 -1.73
N ILE A 105 14.78 0.64 -1.00
CA ILE A 105 14.25 1.96 -0.66
C ILE A 105 13.95 2.76 -1.94
N GLY A 106 14.88 2.78 -2.90
CA GLY A 106 14.66 3.43 -4.21
C GLY A 106 13.46 2.87 -4.97
N VAL A 107 13.34 1.53 -5.04
CA VAL A 107 12.20 0.86 -5.69
C VAL A 107 10.87 1.22 -5.00
N ARG A 108 10.83 1.20 -3.67
CA ARG A 108 9.64 1.61 -2.90
C ARG A 108 9.27 3.08 -3.16
N GLN A 109 10.25 3.96 -3.29
CA GLN A 109 10.00 5.37 -3.68
C GLN A 109 9.42 5.47 -5.09
N ILE A 110 9.94 4.72 -6.06
CA ILE A 110 9.41 4.70 -7.44
C ILE A 110 7.96 4.23 -7.45
N LEU A 111 7.66 3.14 -6.74
CA LEU A 111 6.30 2.62 -6.61
C LEU A 111 5.38 3.63 -5.93
N LYS A 112 5.86 4.37 -4.93
CA LYS A 112 5.10 5.42 -4.26
C LYS A 112 4.81 6.62 -5.18
N VAL A 113 5.79 7.08 -5.94
CA VAL A 113 5.67 8.29 -6.77
C VAL A 113 4.92 8.02 -8.07
N HIS A 114 5.21 6.89 -8.73
CA HIS A 114 4.70 6.58 -10.07
C HIS A 114 3.62 5.48 -10.09
N GLY A 115 3.32 4.85 -8.95
CA GLY A 115 2.26 3.86 -8.80
C GLY A 115 2.36 2.71 -9.81
N LYS A 116 1.22 2.37 -10.42
CA LYS A 116 1.09 1.28 -11.40
C LYS A 116 2.00 1.45 -12.63
N LYS A 117 2.31 2.70 -13.03
CA LYS A 117 3.23 2.96 -14.16
C LYS A 117 4.67 2.56 -13.82
N GLY A 118 5.11 2.89 -12.59
CA GLY A 118 6.40 2.48 -12.05
C GLY A 118 6.53 0.97 -11.96
N TYR A 119 5.50 0.31 -11.41
CA TYR A 119 5.42 -1.15 -11.33
C TYR A 119 5.55 -1.82 -12.71
N ALA A 120 4.75 -1.38 -13.68
CA ALA A 120 4.75 -1.98 -15.02
C ALA A 120 6.11 -1.88 -15.72
N LEU A 121 6.78 -0.74 -15.58
CA LEU A 121 8.10 -0.53 -16.19
C LEU A 121 9.18 -1.37 -15.50
N LEU A 122 9.20 -1.39 -14.17
CA LEU A 122 10.16 -2.20 -13.40
C LEU A 122 10.00 -3.69 -13.71
N LYS A 123 8.76 -4.17 -13.80
CA LYS A 123 8.47 -5.56 -14.17
C LYS A 123 8.92 -5.88 -15.60
N ALA A 124 8.64 -4.99 -16.56
CA ALA A 124 9.11 -5.16 -17.93
C ALA A 124 10.65 -5.21 -18.01
N LEU A 125 11.35 -4.37 -17.24
CA LEU A 125 12.83 -4.35 -17.20
C LEU A 125 13.45 -5.58 -16.53
N VAL A 126 12.77 -6.16 -15.55
CA VAL A 126 13.22 -7.39 -14.87
C VAL A 126 13.11 -8.61 -15.79
N GLU A 127 12.06 -8.67 -16.62
CA GLU A 127 11.80 -9.78 -17.54
C GLU A 127 12.78 -9.83 -18.73
N VAL A 128 13.43 -8.71 -19.08
CA VAL A 128 14.38 -8.63 -20.20
C VAL A 128 15.84 -8.56 -19.73
N THR A 129 16.75 -9.14 -20.51
CA THR A 129 18.19 -8.95 -20.32
C THR A 129 18.65 -7.62 -20.93
N GLU A 130 18.36 -7.43 -22.21
CA GLU A 130 18.56 -6.18 -22.96
C GLU A 130 17.50 -6.06 -24.06
N ALA A 131 16.89 -4.88 -24.23
CA ALA A 131 15.85 -4.69 -25.23
C ALA A 131 15.81 -3.25 -25.78
N HIS A 132 15.31 -3.08 -27.01
CA HIS A 132 15.01 -1.76 -27.54
C HIS A 132 13.89 -1.08 -26.75
N PHE A 133 13.90 0.25 -26.75
CA PHE A 133 12.92 1.04 -25.99
C PHE A 133 11.48 0.68 -26.40
N GLU A 134 11.22 0.44 -27.68
CA GLU A 134 9.91 0.09 -28.22
C GLU A 134 9.39 -1.22 -27.64
N ALA A 135 10.27 -2.23 -27.48
CA ALA A 135 9.90 -3.52 -26.91
C ALA A 135 9.58 -3.39 -25.41
N ILE A 136 10.35 -2.59 -24.67
CA ILE A 136 10.09 -2.30 -23.26
C ILE A 136 8.79 -1.51 -23.11
N ALA A 137 8.54 -0.53 -23.97
CA ALA A 137 7.31 0.26 -23.96
C ALA A 137 6.07 -0.60 -24.28
N ALA A 138 6.19 -1.51 -25.24
CA ALA A 138 5.14 -2.48 -25.57
C ALA A 138 4.83 -3.38 -24.37
N ARG A 139 5.87 -4.01 -23.78
CA ARG A 139 5.70 -4.89 -22.62
C ARG A 139 5.17 -4.16 -21.39
N THR A 140 5.64 -2.94 -21.16
CA THR A 140 5.14 -2.06 -20.11
C THR A 140 3.65 -1.74 -20.32
N SER A 141 3.25 -1.45 -21.56
CA SER A 141 1.84 -1.19 -21.90
C SER A 141 0.95 -2.41 -21.67
N GLU A 142 1.44 -3.62 -22.03
CA GLU A 142 0.74 -4.88 -21.77
C GLU A 142 0.50 -5.09 -20.26
N ILE A 143 1.53 -4.89 -19.43
CA ILE A 143 1.44 -5.06 -17.97
C ILE A 143 0.56 -3.97 -17.34
N TYR A 144 0.61 -2.75 -17.87
CA TYR A 144 -0.18 -1.62 -17.38
C TYR A 144 -1.68 -1.76 -17.75
N GLY A 145 -1.98 -2.32 -18.92
CA GLY A 145 -3.34 -2.50 -19.46
C GLY A 145 -3.79 -1.38 -20.41
N GLU A 146 -2.98 -0.34 -20.60
CA GLU A 146 -3.22 0.76 -21.54
C GLU A 146 -1.89 1.15 -22.23
N ARG A 147 -1.98 1.87 -23.35
CA ARG A 147 -0.79 2.37 -24.06
C ARG A 147 -0.03 3.36 -23.18
N LEU A 148 1.20 2.99 -22.80
CA LEU A 148 2.10 3.80 -21.98
C LEU A 148 3.43 3.97 -22.70
N TYR A 149 3.91 5.21 -22.79
CA TYR A 149 5.22 5.53 -23.36
C TYR A 149 6.16 6.01 -22.24
N PRO A 150 7.00 5.13 -21.66
CA PRO A 150 7.70 5.40 -20.40
C PRO A 150 9.03 6.16 -20.57
N SER A 151 9.16 7.04 -21.57
CA SER A 151 10.44 7.69 -21.91
C SER A 151 11.01 8.57 -20.78
N CYS A 152 10.17 9.40 -20.15
CA CYS A 152 10.61 10.20 -19.01
C CYS A 152 10.94 9.33 -17.79
N LEU A 153 10.15 8.28 -17.57
CA LEU A 153 10.29 7.41 -16.40
C LEU A 153 11.55 6.55 -16.48
N ILE A 154 11.89 6.00 -17.65
CA ILE A 154 13.13 5.23 -17.82
C ILE A 154 14.37 6.11 -17.67
N ALA A 155 14.31 7.36 -18.13
CA ALA A 155 15.38 8.34 -17.91
C ALA A 155 15.53 8.67 -16.42
N GLU A 156 14.42 8.82 -15.70
CA GLU A 156 14.44 9.04 -14.26
C GLU A 156 15.01 7.84 -13.48
N LEU A 157 14.65 6.61 -13.88
CA LEU A 157 15.24 5.37 -13.36
C LEU A 157 16.76 5.32 -13.53
N ARG A 158 17.28 5.86 -14.63
CA ARG A 158 18.73 5.98 -14.90
C ARG A 158 19.38 7.04 -14.02
N GLU A 159 18.85 8.25 -14.03
CA GLU A 159 19.54 9.42 -13.44
C GLU A 159 19.45 9.46 -11.91
N LYS A 160 18.27 9.17 -11.35
CA LYS A 160 18.03 9.31 -9.91
C LYS A 160 18.35 8.04 -9.12
N TRP A 161 18.00 6.89 -9.68
CA TRP A 161 18.07 5.62 -8.95
C TRP A 161 19.09 4.64 -9.53
N ASP A 162 19.68 4.93 -10.69
CA ASP A 162 20.69 4.09 -11.38
C ASP A 162 20.21 2.64 -11.64
N LEU A 163 18.91 2.45 -11.85
CA LEU A 163 18.24 1.15 -12.02
C LEU A 163 18.05 0.73 -13.48
N ALA A 164 18.22 1.65 -14.42
CA ALA A 164 18.09 1.39 -15.85
C ALA A 164 19.27 2.00 -16.60
N TRP A 165 19.92 1.21 -17.45
CA TRP A 165 21.10 1.61 -18.21
C TRP A 165 20.83 1.55 -19.71
N GLU A 166 21.36 2.54 -20.41
CA GLU A 166 21.42 2.54 -21.86
C GLU A 166 22.65 1.70 -22.28
N VAL A 167 22.40 0.58 -22.96
CA VAL A 167 23.38 -0.38 -23.45
C VAL A 167 23.30 -0.47 -24.98
N GLY A 168 24.39 -0.86 -25.64
CA GLY A 168 24.44 -0.96 -27.11
C GLY A 168 25.10 0.24 -27.79
N SER A 169 24.88 0.39 -29.09
CA SER A 169 25.54 1.41 -29.92
C SER A 169 24.70 2.68 -30.04
N LYS A 170 25.34 3.82 -30.37
CA LYS A 170 24.62 5.09 -30.59
C LYS A 170 23.55 5.02 -31.69
N GLN A 171 23.69 4.09 -32.64
CA GLN A 171 22.70 3.89 -33.71
C GLN A 171 21.54 2.98 -33.28
N TYR A 172 21.76 2.11 -32.30
CA TYR A 172 20.78 1.14 -31.83
C TYR A 172 20.81 1.05 -30.30
N PRO A 173 20.28 2.08 -29.60
CA PRO A 173 20.24 2.08 -28.15
C PRO A 173 19.31 0.97 -27.67
N ARG A 174 19.77 0.25 -26.66
CA ARG A 174 19.02 -0.75 -25.90
C ARG A 174 19.04 -0.35 -24.43
N TRP A 175 18.15 -0.94 -23.67
CA TRP A 175 18.04 -0.68 -22.24
C TRP A 175 18.08 -1.99 -21.48
N ALA A 176 18.75 -1.96 -20.33
CA ALA A 176 18.92 -3.09 -19.44
C ALA A 176 18.88 -2.64 -17.98
N MET A 177 18.37 -3.50 -17.11
CA MET A 177 18.52 -3.35 -15.66
C MET A 177 19.80 -4.08 -15.20
N PRO A 178 20.61 -3.50 -14.30
CA PRO A 178 21.79 -4.18 -13.78
C PRO A 178 21.44 -5.54 -13.15
N GLU A 179 22.12 -6.59 -13.60
CA GLU A 179 21.82 -7.99 -13.24
C GLU A 179 21.88 -8.25 -11.73
N GLU A 180 22.80 -7.61 -11.01
CA GLU A 180 22.97 -7.75 -9.56
C GLU A 180 21.83 -7.11 -8.75
N VAL A 181 21.08 -6.20 -9.38
CA VAL A 181 20.00 -5.43 -8.76
C VAL A 181 18.64 -6.09 -8.99
N LYS A 182 18.48 -6.85 -10.08
CA LYS A 182 17.23 -7.56 -10.43
C LYS A 182 16.63 -8.36 -9.27
N PRO A 183 17.38 -9.16 -8.49
CA PRO A 183 16.79 -9.92 -7.38
C PRO A 183 16.17 -9.03 -6.29
N ALA A 184 16.82 -7.92 -5.95
CA ALA A 184 16.30 -6.97 -4.96
C ALA A 184 15.03 -6.25 -5.47
N VAL A 185 14.98 -5.94 -6.77
CA VAL A 185 13.78 -5.38 -7.41
C VAL A 185 12.64 -6.41 -7.42
N ILE A 186 12.91 -7.66 -7.79
CA ILE A 186 11.93 -8.75 -7.76
C ILE A 186 11.36 -8.92 -6.35
N GLU A 187 12.20 -8.93 -5.31
CA GLU A 187 11.75 -9.06 -3.92
C GLU A 187 10.73 -7.97 -3.55
N VAL A 188 11.01 -6.70 -3.87
CA VAL A 188 10.09 -5.59 -3.60
C VAL A 188 8.84 -5.64 -4.48
N LEU A 189 8.98 -6.02 -5.75
CA LEU A 189 7.82 -6.23 -6.63
C LEU A 189 6.95 -7.38 -6.13
N SER A 190 7.54 -8.46 -5.63
CA SER A 190 6.83 -9.58 -5.02
C SER A 190 6.19 -9.19 -3.69
N GLU A 191 6.81 -8.37 -2.84
CA GLU A 191 6.15 -7.77 -1.67
C GLU A 191 4.92 -6.92 -2.08
N PHE A 192 5.05 -6.19 -3.18
CA PHE A 192 3.99 -5.37 -3.75
C PHE A 192 2.88 -6.21 -4.41
N GLU A 193 3.22 -7.33 -5.06
CA GLU A 193 2.29 -8.28 -5.67
C GLU A 193 1.63 -9.21 -4.64
N ALA A 194 2.35 -9.57 -3.57
CA ALA A 194 1.85 -10.35 -2.43
C ALA A 194 0.78 -9.58 -1.64
N LYS A 195 0.73 -8.25 -1.81
CA LYS A 195 -0.52 -7.50 -1.66
C LYS A 195 -1.27 -7.64 -2.98
N PRO A 196 -2.20 -8.59 -3.14
CA PRO A 196 -2.84 -8.82 -4.43
C PRO A 196 -3.42 -7.49 -4.91
N VAL A 197 -2.92 -6.96 -6.03
CA VAL A 197 -3.63 -5.89 -6.74
C VAL A 197 -4.99 -6.50 -7.05
N PRO A 198 -6.08 -6.00 -6.44
CA PRO A 198 -7.37 -6.62 -6.61
C PRO A 198 -7.66 -6.67 -8.12
N LYS A 199 -8.23 -7.78 -8.59
CA LYS A 199 -8.76 -7.80 -9.96
C LYS A 199 -9.98 -6.87 -9.96
N LEU A 200 -9.79 -5.67 -10.48
CA LEU A 200 -10.81 -4.63 -10.54
C LEU A 200 -11.58 -4.78 -11.85
N SER A 201 -12.88 -5.03 -11.74
CA SER A 201 -13.78 -5.31 -12.86
C SER A 201 -14.31 -4.03 -13.52
N THR A 202 -14.20 -2.88 -12.84
CA THR A 202 -14.75 -1.60 -13.32
C THR A 202 -13.75 -0.45 -13.19
N LYS A 203 -13.85 0.55 -14.08
CA LYS A 203 -13.07 1.81 -14.00
C LYS A 203 -13.34 2.58 -12.70
N GLN A 204 -14.54 2.45 -12.16
CA GLN A 204 -14.92 3.02 -10.87
C GLN A 204 -14.11 2.39 -9.74
N ALA A 205 -13.97 1.06 -9.75
CA ALA A 205 -13.15 0.33 -8.80
C ALA A 205 -11.67 0.72 -8.90
N GLU A 206 -11.14 0.89 -10.12
CA GLU A 206 -9.76 1.37 -10.35
C GLU A 206 -9.50 2.75 -9.74
N ARG A 207 -10.41 3.69 -9.96
CA ARG A 207 -10.31 5.05 -9.39
C ARG A 207 -10.42 5.01 -7.87
N GLU A 208 -11.37 4.26 -7.34
CA GLU A 208 -11.53 4.11 -5.90
C GLU A 208 -10.32 3.43 -5.26
N PHE A 209 -9.70 2.46 -5.93
CA PHE A 209 -8.51 1.80 -5.41
C PHE A 209 -7.33 2.77 -5.21
N LEU A 210 -7.17 3.78 -6.08
CA LEU A 210 -6.19 4.83 -5.87
C LEU A 210 -6.50 5.68 -4.64
N GLU A 211 -7.78 5.99 -4.41
CA GLU A 211 -8.24 6.69 -3.20
C GLU A 211 -8.00 5.85 -1.94
N VAL A 212 -8.25 4.54 -2.00
CA VAL A 212 -7.97 3.59 -0.91
C VAL A 212 -6.48 3.58 -0.57
N ILE A 213 -5.60 3.53 -1.57
CA ILE A 213 -4.16 3.62 -1.34
C ILE A 213 -3.80 4.93 -0.66
N ARG A 214 -4.34 6.07 -1.13
CA ARG A 214 -4.09 7.37 -0.49
C ARG A 214 -4.53 7.36 0.99
N MET A 215 -5.73 6.84 1.26
CA MET A 215 -6.26 6.74 2.62
C MET A 215 -5.41 5.82 3.51
N GLU A 216 -4.93 4.69 3.00
CA GLU A 216 -3.98 3.81 3.71
C GLU A 216 -2.65 4.54 3.99
N GLU A 217 -2.15 5.33 3.05
CA GLU A 217 -0.95 6.14 3.24
C GLU A 217 -1.14 7.23 4.30
N ASP A 218 -2.30 7.88 4.35
CA ASP A 218 -2.65 8.86 5.37
C ASP A 218 -2.62 8.22 6.76
N PHE A 219 -3.23 7.04 6.91
CA PHE A 219 -3.21 6.29 8.16
C PHE A 219 -1.78 5.88 8.57
N GLN A 220 -1.00 5.34 7.64
CA GLN A 220 0.38 4.92 7.90
C GLN A 220 1.30 6.09 8.26
N SER A 221 1.11 7.24 7.60
CA SER A 221 1.87 8.45 7.88
C SER A 221 1.55 8.98 9.28
N TYR A 222 0.26 9.03 9.63
CA TYR A 222 -0.17 9.38 10.98
C TYR A 222 0.40 8.43 12.04
N LEU A 223 0.36 7.12 11.81
CA LEU A 223 0.92 6.13 12.73
C LEU A 223 2.43 6.31 12.92
N LYS A 224 3.18 6.55 11.84
CA LYS A 224 4.63 6.80 11.92
C LYS A 224 4.94 8.07 12.72
N GLU A 225 4.18 9.14 12.50
CA GLU A 225 4.33 10.37 13.26
C GLU A 225 4.03 10.16 14.75
N LEU A 226 2.93 9.47 15.07
CA LEU A 226 2.54 9.14 16.44
C LEU A 226 3.63 8.34 17.14
N VAL A 227 4.15 7.29 16.50
CA VAL A 227 5.22 6.45 17.07
C VAL A 227 6.50 7.25 17.28
N LYS A 228 6.83 8.18 16.36
CA LYS A 228 8.05 8.99 16.45
C LYS A 228 7.97 10.07 17.52
N ASN A 229 6.83 10.75 17.63
CA ASN A 229 6.72 12.00 18.38
C ASN A 229 5.84 11.90 19.64
N ARG A 230 4.91 10.93 19.73
CA ARG A 230 3.84 10.88 20.74
C ARG A 230 3.64 9.50 21.38
N LEU A 231 4.59 8.58 21.22
CA LEU A 231 4.46 7.21 21.70
C LEU A 231 4.24 7.15 23.22
N GLU A 232 5.05 7.85 24.00
CA GLU A 232 4.97 7.82 25.47
C GLU A 232 3.65 8.41 25.99
N GLU A 233 3.19 9.50 25.38
CA GLU A 233 1.89 10.13 25.67
C GLU A 233 0.75 9.15 25.37
N THR A 234 0.80 8.48 24.22
CA THR A 234 -0.23 7.52 23.79
C THR A 234 -0.27 6.29 24.70
N VAL A 235 0.89 5.78 25.13
CA VAL A 235 0.95 4.66 26.09
C VAL A 235 0.37 5.06 27.44
N ARG A 236 0.64 6.28 27.91
CA ARG A 236 0.05 6.80 29.16
C ARG A 236 -1.45 6.94 29.05
N PHE A 237 -1.94 7.56 27.97
CA PHE A 237 -3.35 7.66 27.68
C PHE A 237 -4.02 6.28 27.66
N GLY A 238 -3.42 5.29 26.98
CA GLY A 238 -3.94 3.93 26.92
C GLY A 238 -4.03 3.21 28.28
N LYS A 239 -3.19 3.57 29.26
CA LYS A 239 -3.28 3.05 30.64
C LYS A 239 -4.38 3.70 31.46
N GLU A 240 -4.68 4.96 31.20
CA GLU A 240 -5.73 5.72 31.87
C GLU A 240 -7.10 5.51 31.22
N MET A 241 -7.11 5.13 29.93
CA MET A 241 -8.31 4.93 29.14
C MET A 241 -9.15 3.78 29.70
N SER A 242 -10.43 4.09 29.93
CA SER A 242 -11.45 3.15 30.36
C SER A 242 -12.80 3.56 29.74
N PRO A 243 -13.81 2.67 29.74
CA PRO A 243 -15.16 3.04 29.31
C PRO A 243 -15.70 4.27 30.07
N SER A 244 -15.46 4.33 31.39
CA SER A 244 -15.86 5.48 32.23
C SER A 244 -15.18 6.77 31.79
N TYR A 245 -13.87 6.73 31.52
CA TYR A 245 -13.14 7.91 31.04
C TYR A 245 -13.72 8.48 29.74
N ILE A 246 -14.07 7.62 28.77
CA ILE A 246 -14.69 8.07 27.51
C ILE A 246 -16.10 8.63 27.76
N ILE A 247 -16.88 7.99 28.63
CA ILE A 247 -18.22 8.48 28.99
C ILE A 247 -18.12 9.88 29.57
N ASP A 248 -17.24 10.10 30.55
CA ASP A 248 -17.08 11.38 31.23
C ASP A 248 -16.59 12.46 30.25
N TYR A 249 -15.62 12.13 29.39
CA TYR A 249 -15.16 13.02 28.33
C TYR A 249 -16.30 13.43 27.38
N LEU A 250 -17.06 12.47 26.86
CA LEU A 250 -18.16 12.76 25.93
C LEU A 250 -19.32 13.50 26.61
N GLN A 251 -19.61 13.22 27.88
CA GLN A 251 -20.61 13.96 28.64
C GLN A 251 -20.17 15.41 28.88
N SER A 252 -18.88 15.64 29.11
CA SER A 252 -18.33 17.00 29.25
C SER A 252 -18.48 17.84 27.98
N LEU A 253 -18.36 17.21 26.81
CA LEU A 253 -18.47 17.88 25.51
C LEU A 253 -19.90 18.03 25.02
N PHE A 254 -20.70 16.96 25.12
CA PHE A 254 -22.00 16.85 24.44
C PHE A 254 -23.19 16.77 25.39
N GLY A 255 -22.96 16.75 26.69
CA GLY A 255 -24.00 16.62 27.70
C GLY A 255 -24.48 15.19 27.94
N PRO A 256 -25.22 14.97 29.04
CA PRO A 256 -25.65 13.64 29.47
C PRO A 256 -26.72 12.99 28.58
N VAL A 257 -27.37 13.71 27.66
CA VAL A 257 -28.42 13.10 26.80
C VAL A 257 -27.87 12.64 25.45
N ILE A 258 -26.90 13.36 24.87
CA ILE A 258 -26.42 13.11 23.49
C ILE A 258 -25.10 12.34 23.46
N PHE A 259 -24.34 12.30 24.56
CA PHE A 259 -23.02 11.62 24.59
C PHE A 259 -23.07 10.17 24.08
N PHE A 260 -24.17 9.46 24.34
CA PHE A 260 -24.30 8.04 24.00
C PHE A 260 -24.25 7.79 22.49
N ASP A 261 -24.79 8.71 21.69
CA ASP A 261 -24.77 8.59 20.22
C ASP A 261 -23.32 8.68 19.71
N HIS A 262 -22.53 9.58 20.29
CA HIS A 262 -21.11 9.75 20.02
C HIS A 262 -20.27 8.57 20.53
N LEU A 263 -20.63 8.02 21.69
CA LEU A 263 -19.99 6.84 22.26
C LEU A 263 -20.10 5.64 21.31
N LEU A 264 -21.27 5.43 20.70
CA LEU A 264 -21.47 4.35 19.72
C LEU A 264 -20.59 4.54 18.48
N SER A 265 -20.50 5.76 17.94
CA SER A 265 -19.64 6.06 16.79
C SER A 265 -18.16 5.82 17.12
N ILE A 266 -17.69 6.21 18.30
CA ILE A 266 -16.30 5.97 18.74
C ILE A 266 -16.06 4.48 18.98
N ALA A 267 -16.98 3.78 19.65
CA ALA A 267 -16.87 2.34 19.89
C ALA A 267 -16.75 1.56 18.58
N GLN A 268 -17.46 2.00 17.53
CA GLN A 268 -17.32 1.41 16.21
C GLN A 268 -15.90 1.56 15.65
N GLN A 269 -15.25 2.72 15.82
CA GLN A 269 -13.85 2.92 15.39
C GLN A 269 -12.91 1.93 16.07
N TYR A 270 -13.06 1.71 17.39
CA TYR A 270 -12.26 0.72 18.12
C TYR A 270 -12.55 -0.73 17.68
N SER A 271 -13.77 -1.00 17.20
CA SER A 271 -14.18 -2.33 16.75
C SER A 271 -13.73 -2.69 15.33
N ILE A 272 -13.19 -1.73 14.57
CA ILE A 272 -12.93 -1.85 13.12
C ILE A 272 -11.93 -2.96 12.75
N CYS A 273 -11.05 -3.31 13.69
CA CYS A 273 -10.13 -4.43 13.55
C CYS A 273 -10.82 -5.79 13.55
N ASP A 274 -12.11 -5.86 13.87
CA ASP A 274 -12.93 -7.08 13.79
C ASP A 274 -12.26 -8.28 14.49
N ALA A 275 -11.74 -8.03 15.69
CA ALA A 275 -10.99 -9.02 16.45
C ALA A 275 -11.89 -10.18 16.87
N GLU A 276 -11.35 -11.40 16.85
CA GLU A 276 -12.07 -12.59 17.28
C GLU A 276 -12.16 -12.65 18.81
N VAL A 277 -13.37 -12.81 19.32
CA VAL A 277 -13.64 -13.02 20.75
C VAL A 277 -13.61 -14.52 21.00
N VAL A 278 -12.60 -14.97 21.74
CA VAL A 278 -12.39 -16.38 22.07
C VAL A 278 -12.90 -16.64 23.48
N SER A 279 -13.73 -17.68 23.64
CA SER A 279 -14.21 -18.13 24.94
C SER A 279 -13.07 -18.75 25.76
N LYS A 280 -13.26 -18.90 27.07
CA LYS A 280 -12.29 -19.59 27.95
C LYS A 280 -11.94 -21.02 27.49
N ALA A 281 -12.84 -21.66 26.73
CA ALA A 281 -12.65 -23.01 26.19
C ALA A 281 -11.97 -23.03 24.81
N GLY A 282 -11.51 -21.89 24.28
CA GLY A 282 -10.83 -21.80 22.99
C GLY A 282 -11.75 -21.73 21.77
N PHE A 283 -13.07 -21.82 21.95
CA PHE A 283 -14.02 -21.65 20.85
C PHE A 283 -14.23 -20.17 20.51
N ARG A 284 -14.26 -19.88 19.20
CA ARG A 284 -14.65 -18.56 18.68
C ARG A 284 -16.12 -18.30 18.99
N ALA A 285 -16.38 -17.24 19.77
CA ALA A 285 -17.72 -16.87 20.19
C ALA A 285 -18.36 -15.82 19.26
N ALA A 286 -17.61 -14.77 18.94
CA ALA A 286 -18.08 -13.65 18.11
C ALA A 286 -16.88 -12.86 17.55
N ASN A 287 -17.17 -11.84 16.75
CA ASN A 287 -16.20 -10.81 16.40
C ASN A 287 -16.60 -9.47 17.02
N THR A 288 -15.63 -8.58 17.25
CA THR A 288 -15.89 -7.26 17.83
C THR A 288 -16.58 -6.30 16.86
N GLY A 289 -16.35 -6.44 15.56
CA GLY A 289 -16.81 -5.49 14.55
C GLY A 289 -18.32 -5.52 14.35
N PHE A 290 -18.93 -4.34 14.23
CA PHE A 290 -20.39 -4.21 14.03
C PHE A 290 -20.74 -3.04 13.11
N ASN A 291 -21.91 -3.14 12.48
CA ASN A 291 -22.52 -2.05 11.71
C ASN A 291 -23.37 -1.20 12.65
N LEU A 292 -23.33 0.12 12.49
CA LEU A 292 -24.05 1.08 13.35
C LEU A 292 -25.14 1.78 12.54
N ALA A 293 -26.35 1.83 13.09
CA ALA A 293 -27.50 2.48 12.50
C ALA A 293 -28.11 3.51 13.47
N LEU A 294 -28.03 4.79 13.13
CA LEU A 294 -28.73 5.86 13.84
C LEU A 294 -29.97 6.27 13.03
N PHE A 295 -31.15 6.13 13.61
CA PHE A 295 -32.40 6.50 12.94
C PHE A 295 -33.28 7.39 13.79
N GLY A 296 -34.03 8.28 13.13
CA GLY A 296 -34.88 9.25 13.80
C GLY A 296 -35.25 10.38 12.87
N GLU A 297 -35.97 11.38 13.38
CA GLU A 297 -36.39 12.52 12.58
C GLU A 297 -35.20 13.38 12.10
N PRO A 298 -35.33 14.12 10.99
CA PRO A 298 -34.34 15.12 10.58
C PRO A 298 -34.03 16.11 11.72
N GLY A 299 -32.78 16.58 11.81
CA GLY A 299 -32.37 17.55 12.84
C GLY A 299 -32.07 16.96 14.23
N THR A 300 -32.11 15.64 14.41
CA THR A 300 -31.82 14.96 15.69
C THR A 300 -30.33 14.76 16.02
N GLY A 301 -29.43 15.40 15.26
CA GLY A 301 -27.98 15.32 15.49
C GLY A 301 -27.27 14.07 14.95
N LYS A 302 -27.97 13.19 14.21
CA LYS A 302 -27.42 11.93 13.68
C LYS A 302 -26.16 12.13 12.83
N THR A 303 -26.20 13.09 11.90
CA THR A 303 -25.08 13.38 10.98
C THR A 303 -23.85 13.85 11.74
N PHE A 304 -24.05 14.68 12.77
CA PHE A 304 -22.96 15.17 13.59
C PHE A 304 -22.22 14.03 14.29
N ALA A 305 -22.96 13.08 14.87
CA ALA A 305 -22.40 11.96 15.63
C ALA A 305 -21.57 10.97 14.78
N VAL A 306 -21.99 10.65 13.55
CA VAL A 306 -21.28 9.64 12.70
C VAL A 306 -20.30 10.24 11.71
N LYS A 307 -20.52 11.50 11.29
CA LYS A 307 -19.71 12.16 10.25
C LYS A 307 -18.84 13.25 10.85
N ASP A 308 -19.45 14.33 11.34
CA ASP A 308 -18.69 15.55 11.68
C ASP A 308 -17.74 15.33 12.86
N MET A 309 -18.14 14.56 13.87
CA MET A 309 -17.25 14.23 14.98
C MET A 309 -16.11 13.29 14.55
N ILE A 310 -16.41 12.28 13.72
CA ILE A 310 -15.46 11.24 13.34
C ILE A 310 -14.43 11.79 12.34
N LEU A 311 -14.88 12.48 11.31
CA LEU A 311 -14.01 13.06 10.28
C LEU A 311 -13.44 14.42 10.67
N GLY A 312 -14.02 15.09 11.66
CA GLY A 312 -13.78 16.50 11.94
C GLY A 312 -14.58 17.40 11.00
N ASN A 313 -14.84 18.63 11.45
CA ASN A 313 -15.48 19.65 10.65
C ASN A 313 -14.91 21.03 11.03
N GLU A 314 -14.02 21.54 10.18
CA GLU A 314 -13.36 22.84 10.38
C GLU A 314 -14.35 24.00 10.46
N ASN A 315 -15.43 23.96 9.66
CA ASN A 315 -16.45 25.02 9.65
C ASN A 315 -17.20 25.12 10.98
N LEU A 316 -17.30 24.00 11.71
CA LEU A 316 -17.93 23.93 13.03
C LEU A 316 -16.90 23.98 14.17
N GLY A 317 -15.60 24.10 13.86
CA GLY A 317 -14.53 24.06 14.85
C GLY A 317 -14.37 22.71 15.58
N VAL A 318 -14.88 21.62 14.98
CA VAL A 318 -14.87 20.29 15.62
C VAL A 318 -13.65 19.49 15.15
N PRO A 319 -12.74 19.09 16.04
CA PRO A 319 -11.59 18.27 15.68
C PRO A 319 -12.02 16.81 15.38
N PRO A 320 -11.27 16.09 14.54
CA PRO A 320 -11.55 14.70 14.22
C PRO A 320 -11.29 13.78 15.43
N HIS A 321 -12.24 12.89 15.71
CA HIS A 321 -12.13 11.85 16.75
C HIS A 321 -11.97 10.44 16.16
N GLY A 322 -12.13 10.28 14.85
CA GLY A 322 -11.98 9.02 14.14
C GLY A 322 -10.54 8.71 13.75
N LEU A 323 -10.31 7.48 13.32
CA LEU A 323 -9.01 7.08 12.76
C LEU A 323 -8.81 7.71 11.37
N PRO A 324 -7.70 8.43 11.15
CA PRO A 324 -7.44 9.04 9.84
C PRO A 324 -7.25 7.97 8.78
N GLY A 325 -7.76 8.19 7.57
CA GLY A 325 -7.56 7.26 6.46
C GLY A 325 -8.33 5.93 6.54
N ILE A 326 -9.16 5.70 7.57
CA ILE A 326 -9.94 4.47 7.72
C ILE A 326 -11.46 4.72 7.53
N ASN A 327 -11.85 5.99 7.39
CA ASN A 327 -13.25 6.40 7.26
C ASN A 327 -13.55 6.85 5.83
N ARG A 328 -14.44 6.13 5.13
CA ARG A 328 -14.93 6.47 3.79
C ARG A 328 -16.29 7.14 3.89
N TYR A 329 -16.36 8.45 3.64
CA TYR A 329 -17.63 9.17 3.54
C TYR A 329 -18.32 8.87 2.21
N CYS A 330 -19.55 8.34 2.24
CA CYS A 330 -20.29 7.89 1.06
C CYS A 330 -21.40 8.86 0.62
N GLY A 331 -21.27 10.16 0.92
CA GLY A 331 -22.26 11.17 0.50
C GLY A 331 -22.45 11.20 -1.01
N GLY A 332 -23.71 11.15 -1.47
CA GLY A 332 -24.05 11.13 -2.90
C GLY A 332 -23.71 9.83 -3.64
N MET A 333 -23.23 8.79 -2.94
CA MET A 333 -22.94 7.50 -3.54
C MET A 333 -24.24 6.77 -3.86
N THR A 334 -24.35 6.24 -5.09
CA THR A 334 -25.47 5.41 -5.49
C THR A 334 -25.24 3.94 -5.12
N PRO A 335 -26.30 3.13 -4.94
CA PRO A 335 -26.20 1.68 -4.77
C PRO A 335 -25.31 0.97 -5.80
N ALA A 336 -25.46 1.34 -7.08
CA ALA A 336 -24.67 0.77 -8.16
C ALA A 336 -23.18 1.14 -8.03
N MET A 337 -22.88 2.38 -7.61
CA MET A 337 -21.51 2.81 -7.35
C MET A 337 -20.89 2.01 -6.20
N PHE A 338 -21.61 1.80 -5.09
CA PHE A 338 -21.14 0.97 -3.98
C PHE A 338 -20.73 -0.44 -4.44
N ILE A 339 -21.60 -1.10 -5.21
CA ILE A 339 -21.31 -2.45 -5.72
C ILE A 339 -20.07 -2.41 -6.63
N ALA A 340 -19.97 -1.41 -7.50
CA ALA A 340 -18.88 -1.28 -8.45
C ALA A 340 -17.52 -1.03 -7.77
N ILE A 341 -17.49 -0.30 -6.65
CA ILE A 341 -16.23 0.02 -5.97
C ILE A 341 -15.82 -1.03 -4.92
N GLY A 342 -16.71 -1.93 -4.51
CA GLY A 342 -16.47 -2.84 -3.39
C GLY A 342 -15.21 -3.71 -3.55
N GLU A 343 -14.82 -4.05 -4.78
CA GLU A 343 -13.59 -4.78 -5.10
C GLU A 343 -12.31 -4.06 -4.61
N ALA A 344 -12.32 -2.72 -4.58
CA ALA A 344 -11.18 -1.93 -4.09
C ALA A 344 -10.92 -2.12 -2.59
N TYR A 345 -11.95 -2.53 -1.84
CA TYR A 345 -11.92 -2.69 -0.39
C TYR A 345 -11.72 -4.14 0.07
N VAL A 346 -11.47 -5.07 -0.85
CA VAL A 346 -11.22 -6.48 -0.52
C VAL A 346 -9.97 -6.60 0.35
N GLY A 347 -10.11 -7.34 1.46
CA GLY A 347 -9.04 -7.52 2.44
C GLY A 347 -8.74 -6.28 3.29
N ARG A 348 -9.57 -5.24 3.17
CA ARG A 348 -9.42 -3.97 3.89
C ARG A 348 -10.62 -3.72 4.79
N ARG A 349 -10.37 -3.04 5.90
CA ARG A 349 -11.39 -2.72 6.89
C ARG A 349 -11.50 -1.21 7.01
N PHE A 350 -12.58 -0.69 6.47
CA PHE A 350 -12.95 0.71 6.49
C PHE A 350 -14.30 0.87 7.18
N ASN A 351 -14.57 2.10 7.61
CA ASN A 351 -15.88 2.51 8.06
C ASN A 351 -16.56 3.34 6.96
N PHE A 352 -17.66 2.82 6.42
CA PHE A 352 -18.46 3.47 5.38
C PHE A 352 -19.53 4.34 6.03
N ILE A 353 -19.34 5.65 5.99
CA ILE A 353 -20.26 6.63 6.60
C ILE A 353 -21.30 7.04 5.57
N ILE A 354 -22.54 6.58 5.73
CA ILE A 354 -23.66 6.83 4.83
C ILE A 354 -24.72 7.67 5.55
N THR A 355 -24.76 8.98 5.25
CA THR A 355 -25.68 9.91 5.92
C THR A 355 -27.10 9.91 5.36
N GLU A 356 -27.29 9.37 4.16
CA GLU A 356 -28.57 9.37 3.42
C GLU A 356 -28.95 7.94 3.03
N PHE A 357 -29.04 7.05 4.02
CA PHE A 357 -29.21 5.62 3.74
C PHE A 357 -30.57 5.28 3.10
N ASN A 358 -31.62 6.07 3.34
CA ASN A 358 -32.91 5.91 2.66
C ASN A 358 -32.79 5.92 1.13
N ASP A 359 -31.87 6.72 0.59
CA ASP A 359 -31.72 6.91 -0.86
C ASP A 359 -31.23 5.66 -1.56
N TRP A 360 -30.55 4.78 -0.82
CA TRP A 360 -30.05 3.51 -1.35
C TRP A 360 -31.15 2.49 -1.63
N PHE A 361 -32.34 2.72 -1.08
CA PHE A 361 -33.52 1.86 -1.23
C PHE A 361 -34.61 2.49 -2.10
N LYS A 362 -34.33 3.61 -2.78
CA LYS A 362 -35.25 4.18 -3.78
C LYS A 362 -35.47 3.22 -4.95
N TYR A 363 -34.50 2.37 -5.24
CA TYR A 363 -34.54 1.35 -6.29
C TYR A 363 -34.48 -0.05 -5.69
N ARG A 364 -35.26 -0.98 -6.22
CA ARG A 364 -35.30 -2.37 -5.74
C ARG A 364 -33.98 -3.09 -6.01
N GLY A 365 -33.60 -3.98 -5.10
CA GLY A 365 -32.49 -4.93 -5.30
C GLY A 365 -31.21 -4.63 -4.51
N MET A 366 -31.17 -3.55 -3.72
CA MET A 366 -29.99 -3.22 -2.90
C MET A 366 -29.90 -4.01 -1.58
N VAL A 367 -31.02 -4.55 -1.10
CA VAL A 367 -31.05 -5.34 0.14
C VAL A 367 -30.13 -6.54 0.07
N GLU A 368 -30.16 -7.31 -1.02
CA GLU A 368 -29.39 -8.55 -1.10
C GLU A 368 -27.86 -8.32 -1.15
N PRO A 369 -27.34 -7.39 -1.97
CA PRO A 369 -25.92 -7.02 -1.91
C PRO A 369 -25.46 -6.49 -0.54
N LEU A 370 -26.29 -5.68 0.13
CA LEU A 370 -25.96 -5.17 1.47
C LEU A 370 -25.97 -6.28 2.53
N LYS A 371 -26.95 -7.19 2.46
CA LYS A 371 -27.01 -8.35 3.35
C LYS A 371 -25.73 -9.17 3.25
N LEU A 372 -25.32 -9.50 2.02
CA LEU A 372 -24.07 -10.20 1.74
C LEU A 372 -22.85 -9.40 2.24
N ALA A 373 -22.82 -8.09 2.02
CA ALA A 373 -21.73 -7.24 2.52
C ALA A 373 -21.60 -7.27 4.05
N MET A 374 -22.72 -7.16 4.76
CA MET A 374 -22.75 -7.15 6.23
C MET A 374 -22.45 -8.51 6.86
N GLU A 375 -22.81 -9.60 6.17
CA GLU A 375 -22.50 -10.98 6.57
C GLU A 375 -21.09 -11.43 6.15
N LYS A 376 -20.33 -10.56 5.46
CA LYS A 376 -19.02 -10.87 4.86
C LYS A 376 -19.10 -12.03 3.87
N GLY A 377 -20.25 -12.18 3.22
CA GLY A 377 -20.49 -13.11 2.13
C GLY A 377 -19.88 -12.64 0.81
N THR A 378 -19.93 -13.51 -0.20
CA THR A 378 -19.43 -13.21 -1.54
C THR A 378 -20.46 -12.45 -2.36
N ILE A 379 -20.10 -11.25 -2.79
CA ILE A 379 -20.90 -10.40 -3.66
C ILE A 379 -20.49 -10.68 -5.10
N ARG A 380 -21.45 -11.08 -5.92
CA ARG A 380 -21.35 -11.12 -7.38
C ARG A 380 -22.56 -10.39 -7.94
N TYR A 381 -22.31 -9.40 -8.79
CA TYR A 381 -23.36 -8.60 -9.39
C TYR A 381 -23.20 -8.57 -10.90
N GLU A 382 -24.22 -9.01 -11.61
CA GLU A 382 -24.19 -9.17 -13.05
C GLU A 382 -25.35 -8.38 -13.67
N THR A 383 -25.01 -7.48 -14.58
CA THR A 383 -25.98 -6.73 -15.38
C THR A 383 -25.75 -7.04 -16.85
N LYS A 384 -26.65 -6.57 -17.72
CA LYS A 384 -26.47 -6.70 -19.18
C LYS A 384 -25.20 -6.03 -19.70
N SER A 385 -24.70 -4.99 -19.03
CA SER A 385 -23.60 -4.15 -19.53
C SER A 385 -22.27 -4.40 -18.82
N TYR A 386 -22.26 -4.94 -17.60
CA TYR A 386 -21.03 -5.27 -16.88
C TYR A 386 -21.28 -6.27 -15.74
N THR A 387 -20.19 -6.90 -15.30
CA THR A 387 -20.14 -7.84 -14.19
C THR A 387 -19.13 -7.35 -13.16
N VAL A 388 -19.45 -7.47 -11.87
CA VAL A 388 -18.58 -7.14 -10.74
C VAL A 388 -18.51 -8.33 -9.80
N GLY A 389 -17.32 -8.63 -9.28
CA GLY A 389 -17.06 -9.76 -8.41
C GLY A 389 -16.82 -11.08 -9.16
N PRO A 390 -16.70 -12.19 -8.42
CA PRO A 390 -16.97 -12.34 -6.99
C PRO A 390 -15.95 -11.64 -6.09
N TYR A 391 -16.42 -10.98 -5.04
CA TYR A 391 -15.56 -10.40 -3.98
C TYR A 391 -16.20 -10.49 -2.59
N ASN A 392 -15.38 -10.47 -1.54
CA ASN A 392 -15.86 -10.43 -0.15
C ASN A 392 -15.63 -9.04 0.43
N PHE A 393 -16.69 -8.42 0.96
CA PHE A 393 -16.62 -7.13 1.60
C PHE A 393 -16.40 -7.30 3.11
N THR A 394 -15.32 -6.70 3.63
CA THR A 394 -14.88 -6.87 5.04
C THR A 394 -14.99 -5.59 5.87
N SER A 395 -15.57 -4.54 5.31
CA SER A 395 -15.73 -3.23 5.94
C SER A 395 -17.08 -3.10 6.65
N PHE A 396 -17.23 -2.06 7.46
CA PHE A 396 -18.42 -1.81 8.28
C PHE A 396 -19.14 -0.55 7.84
N PHE A 397 -20.41 -0.41 8.24
CA PHE A 397 -21.24 0.75 7.92
C PHE A 397 -21.59 1.57 9.17
N SER A 398 -21.47 2.91 9.08
CA SER A 398 -22.18 3.85 9.94
C SER A 398 -23.27 4.51 9.12
N VAL A 399 -24.54 4.17 9.36
CA VAL A 399 -25.65 4.66 8.55
C VAL A 399 -26.58 5.55 9.34
N ASN A 400 -27.06 6.60 8.67
CA ASN A 400 -28.19 7.40 9.12
C ASN A 400 -29.36 7.21 8.18
N TYR A 401 -30.53 6.91 8.74
CA TYR A 401 -31.79 6.96 8.00
C TYR A 401 -32.88 7.68 8.76
N ASN A 402 -33.81 8.25 8.01
CA ASN A 402 -34.95 8.96 8.58
C ASN A 402 -36.09 7.98 8.84
N THR A 403 -36.72 8.13 9.99
CA THR A 403 -37.91 7.37 10.40
C THR A 403 -38.96 8.35 10.91
N LYS A 404 -40.24 7.99 10.81
CA LYS A 404 -41.30 8.71 11.53
C LYS A 404 -41.37 8.16 12.94
N VAL A 405 -41.37 9.03 13.94
CA VAL A 405 -41.33 8.62 15.34
C VAL A 405 -42.67 8.94 15.98
N TYR A 406 -43.25 7.97 16.68
CA TYR A 406 -44.52 8.09 17.41
C TYR A 406 -44.31 7.79 18.89
N GLU A 407 -45.32 8.03 19.73
CA GLU A 407 -45.21 7.80 21.18
C GLU A 407 -44.92 6.34 21.56
N ARG A 408 -45.45 5.38 20.78
CA ARG A 408 -45.34 3.93 21.03
C ARG A 408 -44.39 3.18 20.07
N GLY A 409 -43.64 3.87 19.22
CA GLY A 409 -42.75 3.21 18.26
C GLY A 409 -42.23 4.13 17.16
N TYR A 410 -41.66 3.53 16.12
CA TYR A 410 -41.25 4.24 14.90
C TYR A 410 -41.77 3.49 13.68
N GLU A 411 -41.95 4.23 12.59
CA GLU A 411 -42.27 3.68 11.29
C GLU A 411 -41.09 3.94 10.36
N VAL A 412 -40.59 2.83 9.79
CA VAL A 412 -39.54 2.83 8.79
C VAL A 412 -40.07 3.54 7.55
N THR A 413 -39.40 4.62 7.13
CA THR A 413 -39.79 5.35 5.90
C THR A 413 -39.18 4.75 4.63
N VAL A 414 -38.31 3.75 4.79
CA VAL A 414 -37.75 2.96 3.69
C VAL A 414 -38.86 2.09 3.10
N ARG A 415 -39.10 2.25 1.79
CA ARG A 415 -40.22 1.59 1.10
C ARG A 415 -39.95 0.12 0.76
N ASP A 416 -38.71 -0.34 0.87
CA ASP A 416 -38.34 -1.72 0.54
C ASP A 416 -38.84 -2.66 1.64
N PRO A 417 -39.71 -3.64 1.33
CA PRO A 417 -40.27 -4.55 2.34
C PRO A 417 -39.22 -5.47 2.98
N ASN A 418 -38.06 -5.65 2.36
CA ASN A 418 -36.99 -6.49 2.88
C ASN A 418 -35.98 -5.71 3.74
N PHE A 419 -36.22 -4.41 3.98
CA PHE A 419 -35.30 -3.57 4.74
C PHE A 419 -35.05 -4.06 6.18
N ASN A 420 -36.02 -4.74 6.79
CA ASN A 420 -35.87 -5.32 8.14
C ASN A 420 -34.68 -6.29 8.22
N ALA A 421 -34.36 -7.01 7.13
CA ALA A 421 -33.19 -7.88 7.09
C ALA A 421 -31.87 -7.08 7.23
N ILE A 422 -31.85 -5.82 6.79
CA ILE A 422 -30.69 -4.94 6.98
C ILE A 422 -30.66 -4.43 8.43
N GLU A 423 -31.78 -3.99 9.00
CA GLU A 423 -31.87 -3.54 10.40
C GLU A 423 -31.39 -4.61 11.39
N GLU A 424 -31.75 -5.88 11.16
CA GLU A 424 -31.34 -7.02 12.02
C GLU A 424 -29.81 -7.26 12.06
N ARG A 425 -29.06 -6.72 11.09
CA ARG A 425 -27.59 -6.89 10.96
C ARG A 425 -26.81 -5.67 11.45
N MET A 426 -27.50 -4.74 12.11
CA MET A 426 -26.92 -3.49 12.62
C MET A 426 -27.26 -3.29 14.10
N LEU A 427 -26.35 -2.64 14.81
CA LEU A 427 -26.66 -2.05 16.10
C LEU A 427 -27.51 -0.80 15.88
N CYS A 428 -28.78 -0.92 16.24
CA CYS A 428 -29.82 0.04 15.94
C CYS A 428 -30.08 0.98 17.13
N ARG A 429 -30.00 2.30 16.91
CA ARG A 429 -30.30 3.34 17.91
C ARG A 429 -31.36 4.32 17.37
N LEU A 430 -32.50 4.38 18.07
CA LEU A 430 -33.57 5.35 17.79
C LEU A 430 -33.29 6.71 18.46
N HIS A 431 -33.31 7.76 17.66
CA HIS A 431 -33.16 9.15 18.05
C HIS A 431 -34.54 9.82 18.10
N ARG A 432 -34.99 10.14 19.32
CA ARG A 432 -36.20 10.94 19.55
C ARG A 432 -35.82 12.38 19.87
N LEU A 433 -36.44 13.35 19.22
CA LEU A 433 -36.22 14.77 19.51
C LEU A 433 -37.01 15.18 20.76
N THR A 434 -36.43 14.96 21.95
CA THR A 434 -37.02 15.46 23.20
C THR A 434 -36.68 16.94 23.43
N LYS A 435 -37.45 17.65 24.27
CA LYS A 435 -37.16 19.06 24.62
C LYS A 435 -35.76 19.23 25.23
N GLU A 436 -35.31 18.27 26.01
CA GLU A 436 -33.97 18.23 26.61
C GLU A 436 -32.90 18.03 25.54
N LYS A 437 -33.09 17.04 24.64
CA LYS A 437 -32.18 16.79 23.52
C LYS A 437 -32.06 17.99 22.58
N TYR A 438 -33.16 18.68 22.29
CA TYR A 438 -33.14 19.91 21.49
C TYR A 438 -32.32 21.03 22.16
N ARG A 439 -32.50 21.22 23.48
CA ARG A 439 -31.70 22.20 24.24
C ARG A 439 -30.22 21.85 24.23
N GLU A 440 -29.85 20.59 24.41
CA GLU A 440 -28.45 20.16 24.36
C GLU A 440 -27.85 20.31 22.95
N LEU A 441 -28.57 19.89 21.89
CA LEU A 441 -28.14 20.07 20.50
C LEU A 441 -27.88 21.54 20.17
N SER A 442 -28.75 22.45 20.64
CA SER A 442 -28.57 23.88 20.43
C SER A 442 -27.38 24.48 21.19
N ARG A 443 -26.94 23.83 22.27
CA ARG A 443 -25.77 24.23 23.05
C ARG A 443 -24.48 23.65 22.48
N SER A 444 -24.49 22.43 21.96
CA SER A 444 -23.33 21.76 21.38
C SER A 444 -22.99 22.23 19.95
N GLN A 445 -23.91 22.93 19.29
CA GLN A 445 -23.71 23.53 17.95
C GLN A 445 -23.27 25.01 17.99
N ARG A 446 -23.13 25.60 19.18
CA ARG A 446 -22.52 26.91 19.39
C ARG A 446 -21.07 26.72 19.79
#